data_AF-A0AAQ4CP29-F1
#
_entry.id   AF-A0AAQ4CP29-F1
#
_cell.length_a   1.000
_cell.length_b   1.000
_cell.length_c   1.000
_cell.angle_alpha   90.00
_cell.angle_beta   90.00
_cell.angle_gamma   90.00
#
_symmetry.space_group_name_H-M   'P 1'
#
loop_
_entity.id
_entity.type
_entity.pdbx_description
1 polymer ?
#
loop_
_entity_poly.entity_id
_entity_poly.type
_entity_poly.pdbx_seq_one_letter_code
_entity_poly.pdbx_strand_id
1 'polypeptide(L)'
;MANIFIREDEDPDYDVYVKDGNVVIYLDLRGKEVMYDKIIAKTDGNKIFILDSNSNRIIKIITLPTKIDPSTLTFKHKNGIFILQGNRVN
;
A
#
# COMPACT_ATOMS: atom_id res chain seq x y z
N MET A 1 36.12 12.02 -12.16
CA MET A 1 34.99 12.21 -11.22
C MET A 1 34.09 11.00 -11.36
N ALA A 2 33.69 10.35 -10.27
CA ALA A 2 32.74 9.24 -10.32
C ALA A 2 31.33 9.81 -10.48
N ASN A 3 30.56 9.27 -11.42
CA ASN A 3 29.15 9.59 -11.51
C ASN A 3 28.44 8.96 -10.31
N ILE A 4 27.76 9.77 -9.51
CA ILE A 4 26.91 9.31 -8.41
C ILE A 4 25.48 9.40 -8.93
N PHE A 5 24.80 8.25 -9.00
CA PHE A 5 23.37 8.20 -9.24
C PHE A 5 22.67 8.46 -7.91
N ILE A 6 22.06 9.63 -7.74
CA ILE A 6 21.19 9.91 -6.60
C ILE A 6 19.77 9.56 -7.06
N ARG A 7 19.18 8.54 -6.46
CA ARG A 7 17.78 8.19 -6.69
C ARG A 7 16.98 8.64 -5.48
N GLU A 8 16.13 9.64 -5.66
CA GLU A 8 15.21 10.08 -4.62
C GLU A 8 14.11 9.01 -4.45
N ASP A 9 13.87 8.60 -3.21
CA ASP A 9 12.82 7.66 -2.89
C ASP A 9 11.49 8.39 -2.88
N GLU A 10 10.88 8.50 -4.06
CA GLU A 10 9.58 9.14 -4.22
C GLU A 10 8.49 8.40 -3.44
N ASP A 11 7.60 9.15 -2.81
CA ASP A 11 6.42 8.60 -2.14
C ASP A 11 5.51 7.91 -3.19
N PRO A 12 5.12 6.63 -3.00
CA PRO A 12 4.31 5.92 -3.99
C PRO A 12 2.91 6.51 -4.20
N ASP A 13 2.45 6.48 -5.45
CA ASP A 13 1.10 6.88 -5.84
C ASP A 13 0.07 5.82 -5.46
N TYR A 14 -1.14 6.27 -5.11
CA TYR A 14 -2.26 5.39 -4.83
C TYR A 14 -3.59 6.04 -5.18
N ASP A 15 -4.55 5.20 -5.58
CA ASP A 15 -5.94 5.56 -5.77
C ASP A 15 -6.83 4.83 -4.77
N VAL A 16 -7.86 5.51 -4.28
CA VAL A 16 -8.87 4.93 -3.38
C VAL A 16 -10.23 4.96 -4.06
N TYR A 17 -10.87 3.81 -4.14
CA TYR A 17 -12.20 3.63 -4.71
C TYR A 17 -13.14 3.02 -3.68
N VAL A 18 -14.26 3.70 -3.39
CA VAL A 18 -15.28 3.22 -2.45
C VAL A 18 -16.52 2.84 -3.24
N LYS A 19 -16.95 1.58 -3.16
CA LYS A 19 -18.13 1.07 -3.88
C LYS A 19 -18.77 -0.10 -3.15
N ASP A 20 -20.09 -0.15 -3.12
CA ASP A 20 -20.87 -1.31 -2.65
C ASP A 20 -20.40 -1.85 -1.28
N GLY A 21 -20.21 -0.95 -0.31
CA GLY A 21 -19.76 -1.32 1.04
C GLY A 21 -18.30 -1.79 1.12
N ASN A 22 -17.50 -1.61 0.07
CA ASN A 22 -16.09 -1.95 0.03
C ASN A 22 -15.23 -0.71 -0.20
N VAL A 23 -14.01 -0.73 0.34
CA VAL A 23 -12.93 0.19 -0.01
C VAL A 23 -11.86 -0.62 -0.73
N VAL A 24 -11.50 -0.19 -1.94
CA VAL A 24 -10.45 -0.78 -2.77
C VAL A 24 -9.37 0.26 -2.99
N ILE A 25 -8.11 -0.15 -2.86
CA ILE A 25 -6.94 0.72 -3.01
C ILE A 25 -6.02 0.10 -4.04
N TYR A 26 -5.59 0.91 -4.99
CA TYR A 26 -4.56 0.56 -5.96
C TYR A 26 -3.30 1.35 -5.59
N LEU A 27 -2.23 0.65 -5.25
CA LEU A 27 -0.94 1.22 -4.89
C LEU A 27 0.09 0.86 -5.95
N ASP A 28 0.76 1.85 -6.52
CA ASP A 28 1.79 1.65 -7.53
C ASP A 28 3.18 1.59 -6.90
N LEU A 29 3.76 0.39 -6.84
CA LEU A 29 5.15 0.17 -6.41
C LEU A 29 6.06 -0.18 -7.59
N ARG A 30 5.66 0.11 -8.83
CA ARG A 30 6.54 -0.06 -9.99
C ARG A 30 7.73 0.87 -9.87
N GLY A 31 8.91 0.36 -10.23
CA GLY A 31 10.16 1.09 -10.12
C GLY A 31 10.68 1.26 -8.70
N LYS A 32 9.88 1.05 -7.64
CA LYS A 32 10.37 1.13 -6.26
C LYS A 32 11.32 -0.03 -5.96
N GLU A 33 12.34 0.23 -5.15
CA GLU A 33 13.33 -0.78 -4.74
C GLU A 33 12.79 -1.65 -3.61
N VAL A 34 11.84 -2.52 -3.97
CA VAL A 34 11.17 -3.42 -3.04
C VAL A 34 11.06 -4.83 -3.60
N MET A 35 11.08 -5.82 -2.70
CA MET A 35 10.77 -7.21 -3.04
C MET A 35 9.27 -7.43 -2.84
N TYR A 36 8.52 -7.66 -3.93
CA TYR A 36 7.06 -7.70 -3.86
C TYR A 36 6.49 -8.76 -2.92
N ASP A 37 7.16 -9.90 -2.79
CA ASP A 37 6.80 -10.99 -1.86
C ASP A 37 7.07 -10.64 -0.39
N LYS A 38 7.79 -9.56 -0.12
CA LYS A 38 8.09 -9.05 1.23
C LYS A 38 7.20 -7.88 1.63
N ILE A 39 6.35 -7.40 0.74
CA ILE A 39 5.41 -6.33 1.06
C ILE A 39 4.23 -6.90 1.84
N ILE A 40 3.93 -6.27 2.97
CA ILE A 40 2.77 -6.60 3.80
C ILE A 40 1.91 -5.36 4.03
N ALA A 41 0.63 -5.58 4.24
CA ALA A 41 -0.31 -4.53 4.63
C ALA A 41 -0.90 -4.79 6.02
N LYS A 42 -0.96 -3.75 6.84
CA LYS A 42 -1.63 -3.75 8.15
C LYS A 42 -2.60 -2.59 8.20
N THR A 43 -3.66 -2.68 9.00
CA THR A 43 -4.65 -1.61 9.13
C THR A 43 -5.15 -1.48 10.57
N ASP A 44 -5.44 -0.24 10.98
CA ASP A 44 -6.19 0.07 12.22
C ASP A 44 -7.68 0.34 11.94
N GLY A 45 -8.10 0.19 10.68
CA GLY A 45 -9.44 0.48 10.19
C GLY A 45 -9.59 1.88 9.59
N ASN A 46 -8.78 2.87 10.01
CA ASN A 46 -8.79 4.23 9.45
C ASN A 46 -7.57 4.51 8.56
N LYS A 47 -6.48 3.77 8.77
CA LYS A 47 -5.24 3.88 8.01
C LYS A 47 -4.75 2.50 7.61
N ILE A 48 -4.15 2.42 6.43
CA ILE A 48 -3.38 1.26 6.01
C ILE A 48 -1.90 1.59 6.00
N PHE A 49 -1.11 0.70 6.58
CA PHE A 49 0.33 0.75 6.65
C PHE A 49 0.89 -0.31 5.68
N ILE A 50 1.67 0.16 4.71
CA ILE A 50 2.38 -0.69 3.75
C ILE A 50 3.83 -0.79 4.22
N LEU A 51 4.30 -2.00 4.47
CA LEU A 51 5.63 -2.24 5.01
C LEU A 51 6.41 -3.19 4.11
N ASP A 52 7.72 -2.95 4.03
CA ASP A 52 8.68 -3.95 3.62
C ASP A 52 9.10 -4.76 4.85
N SER A 53 8.72 -6.03 4.89
CA SER A 53 9.06 -6.93 5.99
C SER A 53 10.54 -7.33 6.04
N ASN A 54 11.29 -7.15 4.96
CA ASN A 54 12.72 -7.44 4.94
C ASN A 54 13.54 -6.36 5.64
N SER A 55 13.19 -5.08 5.39
CA SER A 55 13.89 -3.92 5.95
C SER A 55 13.21 -3.33 7.19
N ASN A 56 12.03 -3.83 7.57
CA ASN A 56 11.15 -3.23 8.60
C ASN A 56 10.80 -1.76 8.33
N ARG A 57 10.82 -1.35 7.05
CA ARG A 57 10.55 0.02 6.61
C ARG A 57 9.08 0.20 6.29
N ILE A 58 8.50 1.34 6.70
CA ILE A 58 7.20 1.77 6.21
C ILE A 58 7.39 2.39 4.82
N ILE A 59 6.75 1.81 3.82
CA ILE A 59 6.76 2.30 2.44
C ILE A 59 5.73 3.42 2.27
N LYS A 60 4.53 3.22 2.83
CA LYS A 60 3.40 4.15 2.67
C LYS A 60 2.45 4.04 3.85
N ILE A 61 1.86 5.17 4.23
CA ILE A 61 0.68 5.22 5.10
C ILE A 61 -0.46 5.85 4.30
N ILE A 62 -1.56 5.14 4.17
CA ILE A 62 -2.74 5.56 3.42
C ILE A 62 -3.86 5.85 4.42
N THR A 63 -4.29 7.11 4.51
CA THR A 63 -5.49 7.48 5.30
C THR A 63 -6.73 7.18 4.49
N LEU A 64 -7.66 6.41 5.06
CA LEU A 64 -8.88 6.01 4.39
C LEU A 64 -9.96 7.09 4.51
N PRO A 65 -10.76 7.32 3.45
CA PRO A 65 -11.88 8.26 3.50
C PRO A 65 -13.06 7.73 4.34
N THR A 66 -13.07 6.43 4.65
CA THR A 66 -14.05 5.78 5.52
C THR A 66 -13.40 4.62 6.24
N LYS A 67 -13.90 4.31 7.43
CA LYS A 67 -13.42 3.18 8.23
C LYS A 67 -13.71 1.84 7.53
N ILE A 68 -12.76 0.91 7.60
CA ILE A 68 -12.93 -0.50 7.21
C ILE A 68 -12.82 -1.43 8.42
N ASP A 69 -13.38 -2.63 8.31
CA ASP A 69 -13.16 -3.71 9.26
C ASP A 69 -11.76 -4.33 9.03
N PRO A 70 -10.82 -4.22 9.98
CA PRO A 70 -9.47 -4.74 9.83
C PRO A 70 -9.41 -6.24 9.51
N SER A 71 -10.37 -7.03 9.98
CA SER A 71 -10.40 -8.47 9.78
C SER A 71 -10.71 -8.88 8.34
N THR A 72 -11.23 -7.94 7.55
CA THR A 72 -11.63 -8.16 6.15
C THR A 72 -10.58 -7.71 5.14
N LEU A 73 -9.43 -7.18 5.59
CA LEU A 73 -8.38 -6.71 4.72
C LEU A 73 -7.78 -7.87 3.90
N THR A 74 -7.89 -7.75 2.58
CA THR A 74 -7.20 -8.61 1.62
C THR A 74 -6.12 -7.83 0.88
N PHE A 75 -5.07 -8.54 0.48
CA PHE A 75 -3.88 -7.95 -0.13
C PHE A 75 -3.36 -8.87 -1.23
N LYS A 76 -3.22 -8.34 -2.44
CA LYS A 76 -2.65 -9.06 -3.60
C LYS A 76 -1.88 -8.09 -4.49
N HIS A 77 -1.04 -8.61 -5.37
CA HIS A 77 -0.33 -7.79 -6.33
C HIS A 77 -0.24 -8.43 -7.71
N LYS A 78 -0.08 -7.59 -8.75
CA LYS A 78 0.20 -8.01 -10.11
C LYS A 78 1.00 -6.92 -10.82
N ASN A 79 2.16 -7.28 -11.38
CA ASN A 79 3.02 -6.37 -12.15
C ASN A 79 3.35 -5.04 -11.43
N GLY A 80 3.64 -5.12 -10.13
CA GLY A 80 3.97 -3.95 -9.30
C GLY A 80 2.80 -3.10 -8.83
N ILE A 81 1.57 -3.42 -9.24
CA ILE A 81 0.36 -2.82 -8.68
C ILE A 81 -0.16 -3.70 -7.55
N PHE A 82 -0.30 -3.11 -6.37
CA PHE A 82 -0.84 -3.72 -5.18
C PHE A 82 -2.31 -3.33 -5.02
N ILE A 83 -3.16 -4.33 -4.79
CA ILE A 83 -4.60 -4.18 -4.65
C ILE A 83 -4.96 -4.59 -3.22
N LEU A 84 -5.47 -3.62 -2.47
CA LEU A 84 -5.95 -3.82 -1.12
C LEU A 84 -7.46 -3.64 -1.12
N GLN A 85 -8.17 -4.50 -0.38
CA GLN A 85 -9.61 -4.40 -0.27
C GLN A 85 -10.06 -4.72 1.15
N GLY A 86 -10.98 -3.94 1.70
CA GLY A 86 -11.65 -4.21 2.97
C GLY A 86 -13.10 -3.74 2.98
N ASN A 87 -13.92 -4.35 3.83
CA ASN A 87 -15.32 -4.01 3.99
C ASN A 87 -15.43 -2.71 4.79
N ARG A 88 -16.21 -1.76 4.28
CA ARG A 88 -16.54 -0.52 4.97
C ARG A 88 -17.38 -0.83 6.21
N VAL A 89 -17.04 -0.16 7.32
CA VAL A 89 -17.90 -0.12 8.51
C VAL A 89 -18.88 1.04 8.35
N ASN A 90 -20.17 0.77 8.55
CA ASN A 90 -21.22 1.79 8.56
C ASN A 90 -21.15 2.67 9.81
#